data_AF-A0A1U8PBI1-F1
#
_entry.id   AF-A0A1U8PBI1-F1
#
_cell.length_a   1.000
_cell.length_b   1.000
_cell.length_c   1.000
_cell.angle_alpha   90.00
_cell.angle_beta   90.00
_cell.angle_gamma   90.00
#
_symmetry.space_group_name_H-M   'P 1'
#
loop_
_entity.id
_entity.type
_entity.pdbx_description
1 polymer ?
#
loop_
_entity_poly.entity_id
_entity_poly.type
_entity_poly.pdbx_seq_one_letter_code
_entity_poly.pdbx_strand_id
1 'polypeptide(L)'
;MADQQEEEDLRMALRMSMQNSPPEPKRSKPREAANLATTTPEESRRLQRELMAAAAEKRMLATAKSVPSSGSPLKSDSGGDIGTKEMEIKAKEVKLGNELSEKEAYQLFFMVFGSDVSKDILAQWSNQGIRFSPDPETSMILVQHEGGPCGVLAAIQAFVLKHLPFCPDDLVKAAQSTPQNSTPRRLSKNQYVASNNFAAFTENAKARALVKSMGEILFLCGNNKRAVIATLSSIGDGVEESEDSLTDVIIAQALEGLSIESASDLHKVLRVETYTTPASAYKRLEAIIPVFQSRMGALLFLISALLSRGLDCVQADRDDPSLPLVTAPFGHASQEIVNLLLCGQAVPNVFDGRMDLGGGMFLKGVSTNVEVGFLTLLESLNFCKVGQNLKCPKWPIWVVGSESHYTVLFALDTAVQDENELEERESHIRKAFDAQDQSGGGGFISVEGFHQVLRETNIRLPSEKLDSLCGSGFIVWSEFWQVILDLDKSLGGLKDSTGQMGQKIFDLYHFNGIAKSDLNGSQFSSGGETPMQRPRLTKLRVSVPPRWTPEEFMADVAVLPSGSAGTQPSGKDTEVAKPEPSQHAPLVDCIRTRWPRAVCNWVGDPPSIV
;
A
#
# COMPACT_ATOMS: atom_id res chain seq x y z
N MET A 1 -4.07 30.56 -41.54
CA MET A 1 -2.99 29.56 -41.78
C MET A 1 -2.64 28.76 -40.54
N ALA A 2 -3.06 29.15 -39.32
CA ALA A 2 -2.96 28.30 -38.12
C ALA A 2 -4.15 27.31 -37.99
N ASP A 3 -5.37 27.76 -38.29
CA ASP A 3 -6.59 26.93 -38.11
C ASP A 3 -6.71 25.72 -39.05
N GLN A 4 -6.04 25.73 -40.21
CA GLN A 4 -6.08 24.58 -41.14
C GLN A 4 -5.16 23.44 -40.69
N GLN A 5 -4.09 23.75 -39.96
CA GLN A 5 -3.15 22.75 -39.45
C GLN A 5 -3.78 21.99 -38.27
N GLU A 6 -4.49 22.69 -37.39
CA GLU A 6 -5.21 22.05 -36.27
C GLU A 6 -6.37 21.17 -36.75
N GLU A 7 -7.07 21.55 -37.83
CA GLU A 7 -8.13 20.71 -38.40
C GLU A 7 -7.57 19.46 -39.12
N GLU A 8 -6.40 19.57 -39.76
CA GLU A 8 -5.71 18.42 -40.35
C GLU A 8 -5.17 17.46 -39.29
N ASP A 9 -4.61 17.98 -38.20
CA ASP A 9 -4.09 17.18 -37.08
C ASP A 9 -5.24 16.46 -36.34
N LEU A 10 -6.39 17.12 -36.16
CA LEU A 10 -7.59 16.51 -35.56
C LEU A 10 -8.17 15.40 -36.46
N ARG A 11 -8.18 15.61 -37.79
CA ARG A 11 -8.60 14.58 -38.76
C ARG A 11 -7.61 13.42 -38.85
N MET A 12 -6.31 13.68 -38.68
CA MET A 12 -5.28 12.65 -38.64
C MET A 12 -5.43 11.79 -37.36
N ALA A 13 -5.65 12.42 -36.21
CA ALA A 13 -5.89 11.73 -34.94
C ALA A 13 -7.15 10.84 -34.97
N LEU A 14 -8.25 11.32 -35.55
CA LEU A 14 -9.48 10.53 -35.73
C LEU A 14 -9.28 9.34 -36.67
N ARG A 15 -8.43 9.47 -37.69
CA ARG A 15 -8.13 8.38 -38.63
C ARG A 15 -7.23 7.30 -38.00
N MET A 16 -6.36 7.66 -37.06
CA MET A 16 -5.54 6.71 -36.30
C MET A 16 -6.33 5.97 -35.20
N SER A 17 -7.40 6.58 -34.67
CA SER A 17 -8.26 5.95 -33.67
C SER A 17 -9.22 4.89 -34.23
N MET A 18 -9.44 4.85 -35.55
CA MET A 18 -10.45 4.00 -36.21
C MET A 18 -9.87 2.75 -36.90
N GLN A 19 -8.57 2.46 -36.77
CA GLN A 19 -7.96 1.26 -37.35
C GLN A 19 -8.11 0.06 -36.41
N ASN A 20 -9.16 -0.72 -36.61
CA ASN A 20 -9.31 -2.08 -36.09
C ASN A 20 -8.37 -3.02 -36.84
N SER A 21 -7.09 -3.11 -36.44
CA SER A 21 -6.15 -4.25 -36.61
C SER A 21 -4.74 -3.83 -36.14
N PRO A 22 -4.05 -4.61 -35.28
CA PRO A 22 -2.65 -4.32 -34.95
C PRO A 22 -1.74 -4.61 -36.15
N PRO A 23 -0.66 -3.82 -36.38
CA PRO A 23 0.28 -4.09 -37.47
C PRO A 23 1.07 -5.37 -37.19
N GLU A 24 1.15 -6.26 -38.18
CA GLU A 24 1.97 -7.47 -38.13
C GLU A 24 3.45 -7.12 -37.87
N PRO A 25 4.14 -7.83 -36.95
CA PRO A 25 5.57 -7.65 -36.77
C PRO A 25 6.32 -8.15 -38.02
N LYS A 26 7.15 -7.28 -38.60
CA LYS A 26 8.02 -7.60 -39.74
C LYS A 26 8.88 -8.82 -39.42
N ARG A 27 8.50 -9.94 -40.02
CA ARG A 27 9.20 -11.23 -39.99
C ARG A 27 10.56 -11.10 -40.69
N SER A 28 11.65 -11.07 -39.93
CA SER A 28 12.98 -11.35 -40.48
C SER A 28 13.06 -12.83 -40.86
N LYS A 29 13.46 -13.12 -42.11
CA LYS A 29 13.62 -14.48 -42.66
C LYS A 29 14.63 -15.31 -41.83
N PRO A 30 14.44 -16.64 -41.75
CA PRO A 30 15.25 -17.51 -40.90
C PRO A 30 16.59 -17.85 -41.57
N ARG A 31 17.65 -17.90 -40.78
CA ARG A 31 18.95 -18.47 -41.18
C ARG A 31 18.95 -19.94 -40.75
N GLU A 32 19.17 -20.83 -41.71
CA GLU A 32 19.20 -22.28 -41.50
C GLU A 32 20.40 -22.72 -40.64
N ALA A 33 20.09 -23.70 -39.77
CA ALA A 33 20.90 -24.80 -39.23
C ALA A 33 22.15 -24.50 -38.38
N ALA A 34 22.07 -24.89 -37.09
CA ALA A 34 22.89 -25.98 -36.52
C ALA A 34 22.32 -26.45 -35.17
N ASN A 35 22.14 -27.77 -35.03
CA ASN A 35 21.67 -28.46 -33.84
C ASN A 35 22.60 -28.27 -32.64
N LEU A 36 22.10 -27.64 -31.58
CA LEU A 36 22.47 -27.90 -30.18
C LEU A 36 21.23 -27.65 -29.33
N ALA A 37 20.94 -28.54 -28.40
CA ALA A 37 19.81 -28.41 -27.47
C ALA A 37 19.92 -27.09 -26.71
N THR A 38 19.16 -26.08 -27.14
CA THR A 38 19.11 -24.76 -26.54
C THR A 38 17.76 -24.58 -25.89
N THR A 39 17.75 -24.58 -24.56
CA THR A 39 16.63 -24.09 -23.76
C THR A 39 16.25 -22.69 -24.26
N THR A 40 14.97 -22.45 -24.48
CA THR A 40 14.48 -21.16 -24.94
C THR A 40 14.80 -20.06 -23.91
N PRO A 41 14.92 -18.78 -24.32
CA PRO A 41 15.10 -17.67 -23.38
C PRO A 41 14.00 -17.62 -22.30
N GLU A 42 12.80 -18.09 -22.62
CA GLU A 42 11.65 -18.20 -21.71
C GLU A 42 11.86 -19.30 -20.65
N GLU A 43 12.26 -20.51 -21.06
CA GLU A 43 12.60 -21.59 -20.13
C GLU A 43 13.78 -21.22 -19.22
N SER A 44 14.76 -20.49 -19.75
CA SER A 44 15.90 -20.00 -18.97
C SER A 44 15.48 -18.98 -17.90
N ARG A 45 14.56 -18.05 -18.22
CA ARG A 45 14.00 -17.10 -17.26
C ARG A 45 13.14 -17.78 -16.21
N ARG A 46 12.31 -18.75 -16.60
CA ARG A 46 11.49 -19.55 -15.69
C ARG A 46 12.37 -20.30 -14.69
N LEU A 47 13.38 -21.02 -15.18
CA LEU A 47 14.34 -21.74 -14.34
C LEU A 47 15.08 -20.79 -13.40
N GLN A 48 15.45 -19.59 -13.87
CA GLN A 48 16.10 -18.58 -13.03
C GLN A 48 15.20 -18.12 -11.88
N ARG A 49 13.89 -17.92 -12.11
CA ARG A 49 12.91 -17.55 -11.07
C ARG A 49 12.73 -18.69 -10.06
N GLU A 50 12.56 -19.92 -10.54
CA GLU A 50 12.45 -21.12 -9.70
C GLU A 50 13.72 -21.29 -8.83
N LEU A 51 14.91 -21.08 -9.39
CA LEU A 51 16.17 -21.11 -8.64
C LEU A 51 16.27 -20.00 -7.59
N MET A 52 15.79 -18.79 -7.89
CA MET A 52 15.75 -17.69 -6.91
C MET A 52 14.78 -17.98 -5.77
N ALA A 53 13.60 -18.53 -6.07
CA ALA A 53 12.63 -18.97 -5.06
C ALA A 53 13.20 -20.08 -4.18
N ALA A 54 13.80 -21.11 -4.79
CA ALA A 54 14.47 -22.20 -4.07
C ALA A 54 15.67 -21.70 -3.25
N ALA A 55 16.41 -20.70 -3.73
CA ALA A 55 17.49 -20.07 -2.97
C ALA A 55 16.96 -19.27 -1.77
N ALA A 56 15.81 -18.59 -1.90
CA ALA A 56 15.16 -17.92 -0.78
C ALA A 56 14.71 -18.94 0.29
N GLU A 57 14.13 -20.07 -0.12
CA GLU A 57 13.76 -21.17 0.78
C GLU A 57 14.98 -21.78 1.47
N LYS A 58 16.08 -22.01 0.74
CA LYS A 58 17.35 -22.46 1.33
C LYS A 58 17.95 -21.46 2.33
N ARG A 59 17.76 -20.15 2.14
CA ARG A 59 18.21 -19.14 3.11
C ARG A 59 17.37 -19.16 4.38
N MET A 60 16.05 -19.32 4.27
CA MET A 60 15.18 -19.51 5.44
C MET A 60 15.64 -20.73 6.27
N LEU A 61 15.94 -21.84 5.61
CA LEU A 61 16.51 -23.04 6.24
C LEU A 61 17.86 -22.81 6.94
N ALA A 62 18.70 -21.93 6.39
CA ALA A 62 20.01 -21.62 6.97
C ALA A 62 19.90 -20.73 8.22
N THR A 63 18.98 -19.75 8.21
CA THR A 63 18.73 -18.87 9.36
C THR A 63 18.10 -19.63 10.54
N ALA A 64 17.27 -20.64 10.26
CA ALA A 64 16.71 -21.51 11.29
C ALA A 64 17.78 -22.37 12.01
N LYS A 65 18.91 -22.67 11.34
CA LYS A 65 20.02 -23.47 11.91
C LYS A 65 20.99 -22.67 12.79
N SER A 66 20.94 -21.34 12.78
CA SER A 66 21.90 -20.48 13.50
C SER A 66 21.46 -20.01 14.90
N VAL A 67 20.38 -20.56 15.47
CA VAL A 67 19.96 -20.26 16.84
C VAL A 67 20.80 -21.09 17.84
N PRO A 68 21.60 -20.48 18.73
CA PRO A 68 22.42 -21.26 19.66
C PRO A 68 21.57 -21.82 20.80
N SER A 69 21.50 -23.14 20.91
CA SER A 69 21.00 -23.83 22.10
C SER A 69 22.06 -23.76 23.21
N SER A 70 21.70 -23.13 24.33
CA SER A 70 22.48 -23.16 25.56
C SER A 70 22.20 -24.46 26.31
N GLY A 71 23.08 -25.45 26.15
CA GLY A 71 23.04 -26.70 26.91
C GLY A 71 24.41 -27.38 26.92
N SER A 72 25.02 -27.45 28.11
CA SER A 72 26.37 -27.96 28.38
C SER A 72 26.58 -29.43 28.02
N PRO A 73 27.83 -29.86 27.73
CA PRO A 73 28.14 -31.22 27.26
C PRO A 73 28.41 -32.20 28.42
N LEU A 74 27.87 -33.41 28.33
CA LEU A 74 28.30 -34.56 29.13
C LEU A 74 28.75 -35.69 28.19
N LYS A 75 30.00 -36.14 28.39
CA LYS A 75 30.60 -37.34 27.77
C LYS A 75 30.11 -38.59 28.49
N SER A 76 29.85 -39.69 27.76
CA SER A 76 30.73 -40.89 27.72
C SER A 76 29.99 -42.16 27.27
N ASP A 77 30.56 -42.78 26.22
CA ASP A 77 30.90 -44.20 26.05
C ASP A 77 29.92 -45.32 25.62
N SER A 78 30.49 -46.15 24.73
CA SER A 78 30.30 -47.60 24.47
C SER A 78 29.14 -48.13 23.59
N GLY A 79 29.57 -48.61 22.40
CA GLY A 79 29.19 -49.80 21.62
C GLY A 79 27.90 -50.60 21.86
N GLY A 80 27.22 -50.96 20.76
CA GLY A 80 26.24 -52.03 20.71
C GLY A 80 25.52 -52.13 19.36
N ASP A 81 25.49 -53.33 18.80
CA ASP A 81 25.07 -53.73 17.45
C ASP A 81 23.55 -54.09 17.37
N ILE A 82 23.03 -54.14 16.13
CA ILE A 82 21.80 -54.81 15.63
C ILE A 82 20.40 -54.31 16.07
N GLY A 83 19.55 -54.02 15.08
CA GLY A 83 18.10 -54.30 15.19
C GLY A 83 17.16 -53.46 14.32
N THR A 84 16.98 -53.85 13.06
CA THR A 84 15.85 -53.44 12.22
C THR A 84 14.52 -53.82 12.89
N LYS A 85 13.70 -52.84 13.24
CA LYS A 85 12.27 -53.03 13.56
C LYS A 85 11.47 -51.96 12.85
N GLU A 86 10.78 -52.39 11.79
CA GLU A 86 9.67 -51.67 11.19
C GLU A 86 8.60 -51.42 12.27
N MET A 87 8.18 -50.17 12.41
CA MET A 87 7.05 -49.80 13.27
C MET A 87 5.97 -49.23 12.35
N GLU A 88 4.96 -50.05 12.04
CA GLU A 88 3.72 -49.63 11.39
C GLU A 88 3.06 -48.51 12.21
N ILE A 89 3.05 -47.31 11.65
CA ILE A 89 2.24 -46.20 12.17
C ILE A 89 0.84 -46.37 11.58
N LYS A 90 -0.11 -46.82 12.41
CA LYS A 90 -1.54 -46.77 12.10
C LYS A 90 -1.94 -45.32 11.84
N ALA A 91 -2.29 -45.01 10.59
CA ALA A 91 -2.86 -43.74 10.19
C ALA A 91 -4.17 -43.48 10.97
N LYS A 92 -4.17 -42.45 11.81
CA LYS A 92 -5.41 -41.79 12.22
C LYS A 92 -5.94 -41.06 10.98
N GLU A 93 -7.22 -41.21 10.65
CA GLU A 93 -7.90 -40.37 9.66
C GLU A 93 -7.85 -38.91 10.13
N VAL A 94 -7.03 -38.11 9.46
CA VAL A 94 -6.93 -36.65 9.66
C VAL A 94 -7.84 -35.98 8.62
N LYS A 95 -8.58 -34.95 9.04
CA LYS A 95 -9.55 -34.25 8.18
C LYS A 95 -8.80 -33.38 7.16
N LEU A 96 -8.64 -33.88 5.95
CA LEU A 96 -8.22 -33.08 4.79
C LEU A 96 -9.14 -31.85 4.66
N GLY A 97 -8.57 -30.67 4.40
CA GLY A 97 -9.34 -29.49 4.00
C GLY A 97 -10.24 -29.81 2.79
N ASN A 98 -11.32 -29.06 2.61
CA ASN A 98 -12.29 -29.39 1.56
C ASN A 98 -11.73 -29.02 0.18
N GLU A 99 -12.01 -29.86 -0.82
CA GLU A 99 -11.80 -29.52 -2.23
C GLU A 99 -12.87 -28.52 -2.68
N LEU A 100 -12.48 -27.55 -3.52
CA LEU A 100 -13.46 -26.72 -4.22
C LEU A 100 -14.23 -27.59 -5.22
N SER A 101 -15.46 -27.20 -5.58
CA SER A 101 -16.07 -27.80 -6.75
C SER A 101 -15.29 -27.43 -8.00
N GLU A 102 -15.29 -28.32 -9.01
CA GLU A 102 -14.61 -28.05 -10.28
C GLU A 102 -15.09 -26.72 -10.90
N LYS A 103 -16.40 -26.46 -10.85
CA LYS A 103 -16.98 -25.20 -11.34
C LYS A 103 -16.41 -23.97 -10.61
N GLU A 104 -16.30 -24.00 -9.30
CA GLU A 104 -15.75 -22.89 -8.50
C GLU A 104 -14.26 -22.69 -8.77
N ALA A 105 -13.49 -23.77 -8.91
CA ALA A 105 -12.06 -23.68 -9.23
C ALA A 105 -11.82 -23.03 -10.60
N TYR A 106 -12.62 -23.41 -11.60
CA TYR A 106 -12.59 -22.77 -12.93
C TYR A 106 -13.01 -21.30 -12.86
N GLN A 107 -14.11 -20.98 -12.17
CA GLN A 107 -14.56 -19.60 -12.00
C GLN A 107 -13.49 -18.75 -11.30
N LEU A 108 -12.88 -19.26 -10.24
CA LEU A 108 -11.78 -18.60 -9.51
C LEU A 108 -10.59 -18.34 -10.44
N PHE A 109 -10.12 -19.37 -11.16
CA PHE A 109 -8.97 -19.24 -12.05
C PHE A 109 -9.21 -18.19 -13.14
N PHE A 110 -10.36 -18.24 -13.82
CA PHE A 110 -10.69 -17.26 -14.87
C PHE A 110 -10.93 -15.85 -14.31
N MET A 111 -11.50 -15.72 -13.11
CA MET A 111 -11.65 -14.42 -12.46
C MET A 111 -10.30 -13.79 -12.14
N VAL A 112 -9.32 -14.57 -11.68
CA VAL A 112 -7.99 -14.08 -11.36
C VAL A 112 -7.20 -13.79 -12.62
N PHE A 113 -7.09 -14.75 -13.53
CA PHE A 113 -6.12 -14.71 -14.63
C PHE A 113 -6.72 -14.50 -16.02
N GLY A 114 -8.02 -14.72 -16.20
CA GLY A 114 -8.66 -14.68 -17.51
C GLY A 114 -8.35 -15.91 -18.36
N SER A 115 -8.73 -15.85 -19.64
CA SER A 115 -8.56 -16.96 -20.60
C SER A 115 -7.15 -17.07 -21.16
N ASP A 116 -6.46 -15.94 -21.33
CA ASP A 116 -5.25 -15.82 -22.15
C ASP A 116 -4.02 -15.41 -21.33
N VAL A 117 -3.96 -15.82 -20.07
CA VAL A 117 -2.81 -15.55 -19.19
C VAL A 117 -1.54 -16.24 -19.70
N SER A 118 -0.42 -15.52 -19.69
CA SER A 118 0.87 -16.10 -20.05
C SER A 118 1.42 -16.97 -18.92
N LYS A 119 2.24 -17.97 -19.27
CA LYS A 119 2.95 -18.79 -18.29
C LYS A 119 3.88 -17.95 -17.39
N ASP A 120 4.41 -16.85 -17.92
CA ASP A 120 5.24 -15.91 -17.15
C ASP A 120 4.47 -15.24 -16.02
N ILE A 121 3.24 -14.78 -16.27
CA ILE A 121 2.38 -14.18 -15.24
C ILE A 121 2.00 -15.22 -14.18
N LEU A 122 1.63 -16.43 -14.61
CA LEU A 122 1.35 -17.52 -13.68
C LEU A 122 2.56 -17.83 -12.81
N ALA A 123 3.76 -17.85 -13.38
CA ALA A 123 5.01 -18.06 -12.65
C ALA A 123 5.33 -16.90 -11.69
N GLN A 124 5.07 -15.64 -12.05
CA GLN A 124 5.25 -14.50 -11.14
C GLN A 124 4.39 -14.63 -9.88
N TRP A 125 3.10 -14.92 -10.07
CA TRP A 125 2.17 -15.11 -8.95
C TRP A 125 2.42 -16.40 -8.17
N SER A 126 2.94 -17.43 -8.84
CA SER A 126 3.26 -18.73 -8.26
C SER A 126 4.66 -18.82 -7.64
N ASN A 127 5.43 -17.74 -7.62
CA ASN A 127 6.77 -17.74 -7.03
C ASN A 127 7.02 -16.61 -6.03
N GLN A 128 5.94 -15.96 -5.56
CA GLN A 128 6.00 -14.93 -4.54
C GLN A 128 5.42 -15.42 -3.20
N GLY A 129 6.27 -15.50 -2.18
CA GLY A 129 5.86 -15.72 -0.80
C GLY A 129 5.65 -14.43 -0.01
N ILE A 130 5.12 -14.56 1.21
CA ILE A 130 4.91 -13.46 2.15
C ILE A 130 5.98 -13.57 3.24
N ARG A 131 7.21 -13.13 2.93
CA ARG A 131 8.38 -13.28 3.80
C ARG A 131 8.94 -11.93 4.20
N PHE A 132 9.39 -11.81 5.45
CA PHE A 132 10.15 -10.67 5.91
C PHE A 132 11.56 -10.64 5.30
N SER A 133 12.12 -9.44 5.20
CA SER A 133 13.49 -9.24 4.73
C SER A 133 14.49 -9.90 5.69
N PRO A 134 15.51 -10.59 5.15
CA PRO A 134 16.62 -11.07 5.97
C PRO A 134 17.61 -9.95 6.32
N ASP A 135 17.52 -8.78 5.67
CA ASP A 135 18.40 -7.64 5.93
C ASP A 135 17.98 -6.98 7.26
N PRO A 136 18.90 -6.82 8.25
CA PRO A 136 18.61 -6.16 9.51
C PRO A 136 17.95 -4.78 9.36
N GLU A 137 18.33 -3.98 8.35
CA GLU A 137 17.81 -2.63 8.12
C GLU A 137 16.33 -2.62 7.68
N THR A 138 15.88 -3.70 7.03
CA THR A 138 14.51 -3.83 6.50
C THR A 138 13.77 -5.04 7.06
N SER A 139 14.23 -5.57 8.19
CA SER A 139 13.82 -6.86 8.76
C SER A 139 12.33 -6.97 9.15
N MET A 140 11.63 -5.85 9.32
CA MET A 140 10.17 -5.82 9.58
C MET A 140 9.32 -5.81 8.32
N ILE A 141 9.95 -5.81 7.14
CA ILE A 141 9.27 -5.50 5.90
C ILE A 141 9.24 -6.70 4.97
N LEU A 142 8.08 -6.92 4.34
CA LEU A 142 7.86 -7.98 3.38
C LEU A 142 8.63 -7.72 2.07
N VAL A 143 9.38 -8.72 1.62
CA VAL A 143 10.20 -8.61 0.41
C VAL A 143 9.45 -9.07 -0.83
N GLN A 144 9.53 -8.27 -1.88
CA GLN A 144 9.05 -8.64 -3.20
C GLN A 144 10.20 -9.12 -4.10
N HIS A 145 10.08 -10.33 -4.61
CA HIS A 145 10.98 -10.92 -5.60
C HIS A 145 10.39 -10.88 -7.01
N GLU A 146 9.06 -11.01 -7.15
CA GLU A 146 8.39 -11.03 -8.45
C GLU A 146 7.62 -9.74 -8.74
N GLY A 147 7.54 -9.39 -10.04
CA GLY A 147 6.64 -8.32 -10.51
C GLY A 147 5.23 -8.89 -10.60
N GLY A 148 4.20 -8.14 -10.18
CA GLY A 148 2.81 -8.59 -10.24
C GLY A 148 2.07 -8.55 -8.90
N PRO A 149 2.38 -9.47 -7.96
CA PRO A 149 1.69 -9.59 -6.66
C PRO A 149 2.01 -8.48 -5.64
N CYS A 150 2.69 -7.40 -6.06
CA CYS A 150 3.10 -6.29 -5.18
C CYS A 150 1.92 -5.62 -4.45
N GLY A 151 0.76 -5.50 -5.09
CA GLY A 151 -0.45 -4.96 -4.45
C GLY A 151 -0.91 -5.79 -3.25
N VAL A 152 -0.76 -7.13 -3.32
CA VAL A 152 -1.06 -8.04 -2.20
C VAL A 152 -0.06 -7.83 -1.07
N LEU A 153 1.24 -7.80 -1.38
CA LEU A 153 2.29 -7.61 -0.39
C LEU A 153 2.20 -6.25 0.30
N ALA A 154 1.96 -5.17 -0.45
CA ALA A 154 1.84 -3.83 0.09
C ALA A 154 0.63 -3.71 1.03
N ALA A 155 -0.51 -4.30 0.68
CA ALA A 155 -1.69 -4.33 1.55
C ALA A 155 -1.41 -5.09 2.85
N ILE A 156 -0.82 -6.30 2.78
CA ILE A 156 -0.45 -7.05 3.98
C ILE A 156 0.56 -6.26 4.82
N GLN A 157 1.58 -5.68 4.19
CA GLN A 157 2.61 -4.89 4.87
C GLN A 157 2.00 -3.70 5.62
N ALA A 158 1.01 -3.02 5.03
CA ALA A 158 0.32 -1.92 5.68
C ALA A 158 -0.39 -2.38 6.97
N PHE A 159 -1.08 -3.52 6.95
CA PHE A 159 -1.67 -4.10 8.17
C PHE A 159 -0.62 -4.62 9.16
N VAL A 160 0.51 -5.16 8.69
CA VAL A 160 1.63 -5.55 9.57
C VAL A 160 2.18 -4.33 10.31
N LEU A 161 2.33 -3.20 9.62
CA LEU A 161 2.73 -1.92 10.21
C LEU A 161 1.66 -1.31 11.12
N LYS A 162 0.41 -1.76 11.07
CA LYS A 162 -0.56 -1.44 12.12
C LYS A 162 -0.25 -2.25 13.38
N HIS A 163 0.00 -3.55 13.26
CA HIS A 163 0.16 -4.41 14.44
C HIS A 163 1.53 -4.36 15.09
N LEU A 164 2.61 -4.11 14.35
CA LEU A 164 3.97 -4.08 14.89
C LEU A 164 4.26 -2.82 15.76
N PRO A 165 4.23 -1.60 15.19
CA PRO A 165 4.56 -0.37 15.92
C PRO A 165 3.41 0.17 16.79
N PHE A 166 2.13 -0.04 16.40
CA PHE A 166 0.98 0.52 17.12
C PHE A 166 0.29 -0.44 18.11
N CYS A 167 0.53 -1.74 17.95
CA CYS A 167 0.04 -2.76 18.88
C CYS A 167 1.15 -3.74 19.30
N PRO A 168 2.33 -3.26 19.77
CA PRO A 168 3.36 -4.15 20.31
C PRO A 168 2.82 -4.76 21.60
N ASP A 169 2.12 -5.87 21.42
CA ASP A 169 1.29 -6.57 22.40
C ASP A 169 0.06 -5.77 22.87
N ASP A 170 -1.12 -6.38 22.80
CA ASP A 170 -2.16 -6.13 23.79
C ASP A 170 -1.49 -6.34 25.16
N LEU A 171 -1.08 -5.23 25.80
CA LEU A 171 -0.47 -5.11 27.12
C LEU A 171 -0.75 -6.36 27.98
N VAL A 172 0.31 -7.03 28.42
CA VAL A 172 0.56 -7.96 29.57
C VAL A 172 -0.46 -8.00 30.76
N LYS A 173 -1.76 -7.72 30.55
CA LYS A 173 -2.76 -7.33 31.55
C LYS A 173 -4.15 -7.96 31.36
N ALA A 174 -4.35 -8.88 30.41
CA ALA A 174 -5.48 -9.82 30.52
C ALA A 174 -5.20 -10.96 31.54
N ALA A 175 -3.97 -11.07 32.05
CA ALA A 175 -3.52 -12.20 32.87
C ALA A 175 -3.60 -11.99 34.40
N GLN A 176 -4.20 -10.90 34.93
CA GLN A 176 -4.31 -10.72 36.40
C GLN A 176 -5.65 -10.22 36.96
N SER A 177 -6.75 -10.19 36.20
CA SER A 177 -8.06 -9.94 36.83
C SER A 177 -9.23 -10.61 36.13
N THR A 178 -9.93 -11.41 36.93
CA THR A 178 -11.18 -12.18 36.75
C THR A 178 -12.29 -11.40 36.01
N PRO A 179 -13.22 -12.07 35.29
CA PRO A 179 -14.06 -11.40 34.31
C PRO A 179 -15.22 -10.66 34.97
N GLN A 180 -15.39 -9.39 34.61
CA GLN A 180 -16.68 -8.72 34.73
C GLN A 180 -17.04 -8.00 33.43
N ASN A 181 -18.31 -8.20 33.06
CA ASN A 181 -19.00 -7.65 31.90
C ASN A 181 -18.66 -6.16 31.66
N SER A 182 -18.20 -5.83 30.46
CA SER A 182 -18.37 -4.48 29.94
C SER A 182 -18.39 -4.44 28.41
N THR A 183 -19.48 -3.86 27.91
CA THR A 183 -19.76 -3.27 26.60
C THR A 183 -18.55 -2.72 25.81
N PRO A 184 -18.66 -2.64 24.46
CA PRO A 184 -17.58 -2.14 23.61
C PRO A 184 -17.23 -0.69 23.98
N ARG A 185 -16.08 -0.51 24.60
CA ARG A 185 -15.55 0.79 25.01
C ARG A 185 -15.17 1.56 23.76
N ARG A 186 -15.88 2.66 23.48
CA ARG A 186 -15.48 3.71 22.54
C ARG A 186 -13.99 4.01 22.75
N LEU A 187 -13.16 3.79 21.74
CA LEU A 187 -11.77 4.24 21.69
C LEU A 187 -11.78 5.77 21.77
N SER A 188 -11.36 6.32 22.91
CA SER A 188 -11.13 7.75 23.09
C SER A 188 -9.95 8.20 22.20
N LYS A 189 -9.99 9.43 21.69
CA LYS A 189 -8.90 10.15 21.01
C LYS A 189 -7.66 10.26 21.92
N ASN A 190 -6.90 9.18 22.10
CA ASN A 190 -5.58 9.23 22.71
C ASN A 190 -4.56 9.23 21.57
N GLN A 191 -3.77 10.30 21.48
CA GLN A 191 -2.62 10.39 20.58
C GLN A 191 -1.71 9.18 20.82
N TYR A 192 -1.37 8.46 19.75
CA TYR A 192 -0.47 7.32 19.83
C TYR A 192 0.79 7.62 19.02
N VAL A 193 1.95 7.50 19.67
CA VAL A 193 3.26 7.61 19.05
C VAL A 193 3.96 6.26 19.17
N ALA A 194 4.20 5.62 18.04
CA ALA A 194 4.90 4.35 17.97
C ALA A 194 6.43 4.50 18.14
N SER A 195 7.09 3.41 18.57
CA SER A 195 8.55 3.37 18.68
C SER A 195 9.21 3.34 17.29
N ASN A 196 10.31 4.09 17.15
CA ASN A 196 11.15 4.10 15.95
C ASN A 196 12.27 3.05 15.99
N ASN A 197 12.33 2.18 17.00
CA ASN A 197 13.36 1.14 17.11
C ASN A 197 12.99 -0.13 16.32
N PHE A 198 13.03 0.04 15.02
CA PHE A 198 12.71 -0.93 14.00
C PHE A 198 13.49 -2.25 14.07
N ALA A 199 14.74 -2.22 14.50
CA ALA A 199 15.60 -3.41 14.58
C ALA A 199 15.34 -4.26 15.85
N ALA A 200 14.53 -3.78 16.80
CA ALA A 200 14.26 -4.49 18.05
C ALA A 200 13.10 -5.50 17.97
N PHE A 201 12.39 -5.57 16.85
CA PHE A 201 11.27 -6.50 16.71
C PHE A 201 11.76 -7.94 16.57
N THR A 202 11.37 -8.79 17.52
CA THR A 202 11.66 -10.24 17.48
C THR A 202 10.94 -10.92 16.31
N GLU A 203 11.49 -12.04 15.81
CA GLU A 203 10.81 -12.88 14.79
C GLU A 203 9.40 -13.30 15.23
N ASN A 204 9.22 -13.63 16.51
CA ASN A 204 7.92 -13.98 17.07
C ASN A 204 6.92 -12.81 16.99
N ALA A 205 7.36 -11.57 17.23
CA ALA A 205 6.49 -10.40 17.11
C ALA A 205 6.07 -10.18 15.64
N LYS A 206 7.01 -10.35 14.70
CA LYS A 206 6.75 -10.26 13.26
C LYS A 206 5.77 -11.33 12.77
N ALA A 207 5.96 -12.59 13.18
CA ALA A 207 5.07 -13.69 12.86
C ALA A 207 3.65 -13.45 13.40
N ARG A 208 3.53 -13.05 14.69
CA ARG A 208 2.22 -12.70 15.28
C ARG A 208 1.53 -11.55 14.56
N ALA A 209 2.27 -10.49 14.24
CA ALA A 209 1.72 -9.35 13.51
C ALA A 209 1.25 -9.75 12.11
N LEU A 210 2.00 -10.60 11.41
CA LEU A 210 1.61 -11.15 10.11
C LEU A 210 0.32 -11.97 10.19
N VAL A 211 0.22 -12.89 11.16
CA VAL A 211 -0.99 -13.70 11.40
C VAL A 211 -2.20 -12.81 11.73
N LYS A 212 -2.02 -11.83 12.64
CA LYS A 212 -3.09 -10.86 12.99
C LYS A 212 -3.55 -10.08 11.75
N SER A 213 -2.61 -9.59 10.94
CA SER A 213 -2.87 -8.83 9.72
C SER A 213 -3.64 -9.65 8.69
N MET A 214 -3.16 -10.86 8.40
CA MET A 214 -3.80 -11.76 7.45
C MET A 214 -5.22 -12.12 7.91
N GLY A 215 -5.41 -12.50 9.17
CA GLY A 215 -6.74 -12.84 9.67
C GLY A 215 -7.69 -11.65 9.67
N GLU A 216 -7.22 -10.45 10.03
CA GLU A 216 -8.03 -9.23 9.97
C GLU A 216 -8.50 -8.92 8.54
N ILE A 217 -7.60 -8.97 7.55
CA ILE A 217 -7.94 -8.77 6.14
C ILE A 217 -8.95 -9.81 5.64
N LEU A 218 -8.76 -11.10 5.98
CA LEU A 218 -9.66 -12.16 5.53
C LEU A 218 -11.06 -12.00 6.13
N PHE A 219 -11.17 -11.65 7.41
CA PHE A 219 -12.46 -11.34 8.02
C PHE A 219 -13.09 -10.09 7.42
N LEU A 220 -12.31 -9.06 7.14
CA LEU A 220 -12.77 -7.85 6.45
C LEU A 220 -13.39 -8.20 5.09
N CYS A 221 -12.72 -9.02 4.28
CA CYS A 221 -13.24 -9.54 3.01
C CYS A 221 -14.57 -10.30 3.17
N GLY A 222 -14.69 -11.11 4.23
CA GLY A 222 -15.91 -11.84 4.56
C GLY A 222 -16.95 -11.06 5.37
N ASN A 223 -16.96 -9.73 5.29
CA ASN A 223 -17.88 -8.83 6.01
C ASN A 223 -17.90 -9.06 7.54
N ASN A 224 -16.73 -9.38 8.12
CA ASN A 224 -16.53 -9.74 9.52
C ASN A 224 -17.36 -10.94 10.01
N LYS A 225 -17.82 -11.80 9.09
CA LYS A 225 -18.63 -13.00 9.41
C LYS A 225 -17.90 -14.30 9.14
N ARG A 226 -16.97 -14.31 8.19
CA ARG A 226 -16.20 -15.49 7.82
C ARG A 226 -14.82 -15.14 7.28
N ALA A 227 -13.91 -16.09 7.35
CA ALA A 227 -12.65 -16.11 6.64
C ALA A 227 -12.48 -17.49 5.98
N VAL A 228 -12.05 -17.52 4.73
CA VAL A 228 -11.63 -18.74 4.03
C VAL A 228 -10.12 -18.74 3.96
N ILE A 229 -9.51 -19.86 4.34
CA ILE A 229 -8.07 -20.07 4.31
C ILE A 229 -7.78 -21.14 3.26
N ALA A 230 -7.04 -20.76 2.23
CA ALA A 230 -6.58 -21.65 1.17
C ALA A 230 -5.16 -22.17 1.48
N THR A 231 -4.97 -23.46 1.26
CA THR A 231 -3.70 -24.17 1.43
C THR A 231 -3.49 -25.17 0.29
N LEU A 232 -2.39 -25.92 0.34
CA LEU A 232 -2.05 -26.95 -0.64
C LEU A 232 -2.24 -28.34 -0.05
N SER A 233 -2.76 -29.27 -0.86
CA SER A 233 -3.08 -30.65 -0.47
C SER A 233 -1.88 -31.44 0.04
N SER A 234 -0.67 -31.12 -0.43
CA SER A 234 0.58 -31.76 -0.03
C SER A 234 1.17 -31.23 1.29
N ILE A 235 0.63 -30.14 1.84
CA ILE A 235 1.26 -29.39 2.95
C ILE A 235 0.30 -29.21 4.15
N GLY A 236 -1.01 -29.27 3.94
CA GLY A 236 -2.02 -28.89 4.95
C GLY A 236 -2.01 -29.66 6.29
N ASP A 237 -1.40 -30.84 6.35
CA ASP A 237 -1.43 -31.75 7.52
C ASP A 237 -0.04 -32.09 8.12
N GLY A 238 1.07 -31.80 7.45
CA GLY A 238 2.43 -32.12 7.95
C GLY A 238 3.02 -31.10 8.93
N VAL A 239 2.37 -29.94 9.07
CA VAL A 239 2.90 -28.78 9.81
C VAL A 239 2.42 -28.75 11.26
N GLU A 240 1.38 -29.51 11.63
CA GLU A 240 0.74 -29.36 12.95
C GLU A 240 1.56 -29.93 14.13
N GLU A 241 2.64 -30.70 13.88
CA GLU A 241 3.45 -31.35 14.95
C GLU A 241 4.98 -31.40 14.69
N SER A 242 5.52 -30.70 13.69
CA SER A 242 6.96 -30.74 13.37
C SER A 242 7.74 -29.50 13.84
N GLU A 243 9.03 -29.66 14.19
CA GLU A 243 9.91 -28.51 14.49
C GLU A 243 10.02 -27.58 13.28
N ASP A 244 10.02 -26.26 13.52
CA ASP A 244 10.03 -25.19 12.48
C ASP A 244 11.03 -25.45 11.34
N SER A 245 12.20 -26.03 11.63
CA SER A 245 13.25 -26.29 10.63
C SER A 245 12.96 -27.46 9.68
N LEU A 246 12.15 -28.44 10.09
CA LEU A 246 11.75 -29.60 9.27
C LEU A 246 10.56 -29.23 8.37
N THR A 247 9.68 -28.38 8.87
CA THR A 247 8.52 -27.85 8.15
C THR A 247 8.90 -27.19 6.83
N ASP A 248 9.90 -26.29 6.85
CA ASP A 248 10.37 -25.60 5.65
C ASP A 248 10.94 -26.56 4.60
N VAL A 249 11.60 -27.64 5.03
CA VAL A 249 12.14 -28.67 4.11
C VAL A 249 11.01 -29.45 3.45
N ILE A 250 10.00 -29.86 4.23
CA ILE A 250 8.83 -30.59 3.73
C ILE A 250 8.08 -29.73 2.72
N ILE A 251 7.89 -28.44 3.02
CA ILE A 251 7.24 -27.48 2.13
C ILE A 251 8.04 -27.32 0.84
N ALA A 252 9.35 -27.07 0.91
CA ALA A 252 10.18 -26.91 -0.27
C ALA A 252 10.12 -28.17 -1.17
N GLN A 253 10.19 -29.37 -0.57
CA GLN A 253 10.09 -30.63 -1.30
C GLN A 253 8.70 -30.86 -1.91
N ALA A 254 7.63 -30.49 -1.20
CA ALA A 254 6.26 -30.59 -1.69
C ALA A 254 5.96 -29.60 -2.84
N LEU A 255 6.70 -28.49 -2.91
CA LEU A 255 6.58 -27.46 -3.94
C LEU A 255 7.56 -27.65 -5.10
N GLU A 256 8.52 -28.58 -4.98
CA GLU A 256 9.49 -28.90 -6.03
C GLU A 256 8.75 -29.48 -7.26
N GLY A 257 8.93 -28.85 -8.42
CA GLY A 257 8.26 -29.25 -9.66
C GLY A 257 6.77 -28.89 -9.76
N LEU A 258 6.16 -28.31 -8.72
CA LEU A 258 4.76 -27.86 -8.78
C LEU A 258 4.62 -26.69 -9.77
N SER A 259 3.71 -26.81 -10.74
CA SER A 259 3.43 -25.76 -11.71
C SER A 259 1.93 -25.62 -11.92
N ILE A 260 1.39 -24.43 -11.68
CA ILE A 260 -0.03 -24.13 -11.92
C ILE A 260 -0.13 -23.48 -13.30
N GLU A 261 -0.50 -24.26 -14.31
CA GLU A 261 -0.66 -23.77 -15.69
C GLU A 261 -2.13 -23.66 -16.12
N SER A 262 -3.05 -24.26 -15.34
CA SER A 262 -4.48 -24.28 -15.66
C SER A 262 -5.37 -24.30 -14.42
N ALA A 263 -6.67 -24.06 -14.62
CA ALA A 263 -7.69 -24.26 -13.60
C ALA A 263 -7.74 -25.69 -13.05
N SER A 264 -7.48 -26.69 -13.89
CA SER A 264 -7.44 -28.11 -13.48
C SER A 264 -6.28 -28.38 -12.52
N ASP A 265 -5.12 -27.77 -12.79
CA ASP A 265 -3.94 -27.92 -11.91
C ASP A 265 -4.20 -27.26 -10.57
N LEU A 266 -4.79 -26.05 -10.58
CA LEU A 266 -5.20 -25.36 -9.35
C LEU A 266 -6.19 -26.20 -8.54
N HIS A 267 -7.22 -26.75 -9.19
CA HIS A 267 -8.25 -27.58 -8.55
C HIS A 267 -7.64 -28.81 -7.83
N LYS A 268 -6.68 -29.50 -8.46
CA LYS A 268 -6.05 -30.70 -7.88
C LYS A 268 -5.30 -30.39 -6.59
N VAL A 269 -4.63 -29.24 -6.52
CA VAL A 269 -3.70 -28.92 -5.43
C VAL A 269 -4.31 -28.05 -4.33
N LEU A 270 -5.33 -27.26 -4.63
CA LEU A 270 -5.92 -26.32 -3.69
C LEU A 270 -6.83 -27.03 -2.69
N ARG A 271 -6.70 -26.67 -1.40
CA ARG A 271 -7.61 -27.07 -0.33
C ARG A 271 -8.07 -25.84 0.43
N VAL A 272 -9.32 -25.84 0.90
CA VAL A 272 -9.91 -24.68 1.56
C VAL A 272 -10.64 -25.05 2.84
N GLU A 273 -10.55 -24.17 3.83
CA GLU A 273 -11.26 -24.28 5.09
C GLU A 273 -11.94 -22.95 5.42
N THR A 274 -13.18 -23.01 5.90
CA THR A 274 -13.96 -21.81 6.26
C THR A 274 -14.07 -21.70 7.77
N TYR A 275 -13.80 -20.50 8.27
CA TYR A 275 -13.82 -20.14 9.67
C TYR A 275 -14.82 -19.01 9.90
N THR A 276 -15.66 -19.13 10.93
CA THR A 276 -16.65 -18.11 11.31
C THR A 276 -16.24 -17.33 12.56
N THR A 277 -15.18 -17.77 13.25
CA THR A 277 -14.66 -17.09 14.45
C THR A 277 -13.20 -16.68 14.25
N PRO A 278 -12.81 -15.45 14.64
CA PRO A 278 -11.42 -15.00 14.52
C PRO A 278 -10.43 -15.91 15.23
N ALA A 279 -10.73 -16.37 16.45
CA ALA A 279 -9.84 -17.22 17.25
C ALA A 279 -9.42 -18.51 16.51
N SER A 280 -10.38 -19.22 15.88
CA SER A 280 -10.07 -20.44 15.13
C SER A 280 -9.27 -20.14 13.86
N ALA A 281 -9.56 -19.04 13.18
CA ALA A 281 -8.84 -18.65 11.97
C ALA A 281 -7.40 -18.24 12.28
N TYR A 282 -7.17 -17.45 13.34
CA TYR A 282 -5.84 -17.06 13.79
C TYR A 282 -5.01 -18.27 14.19
N LYS A 283 -5.60 -19.23 14.93
CA LYS A 283 -4.93 -20.48 15.28
C LYS A 283 -4.50 -21.27 14.03
N ARG A 284 -5.37 -21.37 13.01
CA ARG A 284 -5.01 -22.05 11.76
C ARG A 284 -3.93 -21.30 11.00
N LEU A 285 -4.06 -19.97 10.84
CA LEU A 285 -3.07 -19.12 10.18
C LEU A 285 -1.70 -19.20 10.85
N GLU A 286 -1.65 -19.24 12.18
CA GLU A 286 -0.43 -19.43 12.94
C GLU A 286 0.21 -20.79 12.64
N ALA A 287 -0.59 -21.87 12.61
CA ALA A 287 -0.10 -23.20 12.28
C ALA A 287 0.42 -23.31 10.84
N ILE A 288 -0.20 -22.63 9.87
CA ILE A 288 0.18 -22.75 8.45
C ILE A 288 0.95 -21.53 7.91
N ILE A 289 1.47 -20.67 8.80
CA ILE A 289 2.24 -19.49 8.37
C ILE A 289 3.42 -19.85 7.45
N PRO A 290 4.15 -20.97 7.63
CA PRO A 290 5.24 -21.34 6.72
C PRO A 290 4.75 -21.58 5.28
N VAL A 291 3.49 -21.98 5.09
CA VAL A 291 2.88 -22.16 3.75
C VAL A 291 2.69 -20.83 3.05
N PHE A 292 2.24 -19.79 3.78
CA PHE A 292 2.13 -18.44 3.24
C PHE A 292 3.49 -17.74 3.08
N GLN A 293 4.48 -18.18 3.84
CA GLN A 293 5.86 -17.78 3.61
C GLN A 293 6.46 -18.50 2.39
N SER A 294 5.96 -19.67 1.97
CA SER A 294 6.42 -20.38 0.76
C SER A 294 6.21 -19.58 -0.53
N ARG A 295 6.82 -20.02 -1.65
CA ARG A 295 6.68 -19.35 -2.95
C ARG A 295 5.24 -19.21 -3.47
N MET A 296 4.27 -19.91 -2.87
CA MET A 296 2.85 -19.86 -3.23
C MET A 296 2.04 -18.84 -2.41
N GLY A 297 2.67 -18.21 -1.42
CA GLY A 297 1.98 -17.44 -0.39
C GLY A 297 1.09 -16.31 -0.88
N ALA A 298 1.59 -15.48 -1.81
CA ALA A 298 0.83 -14.34 -2.30
C ALA A 298 -0.44 -14.79 -3.06
N LEU A 299 -0.33 -15.83 -3.90
CA LEU A 299 -1.46 -16.40 -4.63
C LEU A 299 -2.47 -17.06 -3.67
N LEU A 300 -1.99 -17.88 -2.72
CA LEU A 300 -2.85 -18.52 -1.73
C LEU A 300 -3.61 -17.50 -0.88
N PHE A 301 -2.95 -16.40 -0.51
CA PHE A 301 -3.60 -15.33 0.24
C PHE A 301 -4.65 -14.58 -0.59
N LEU A 302 -4.36 -14.28 -1.85
CA LEU A 302 -5.35 -13.69 -2.76
C LEU A 302 -6.59 -14.60 -2.90
N ILE A 303 -6.37 -15.90 -3.12
CA ILE A 303 -7.46 -16.89 -3.21
C ILE A 303 -8.27 -16.92 -1.90
N SER A 304 -7.58 -16.92 -0.75
CA SER A 304 -8.21 -16.85 0.57
C SER A 304 -9.12 -15.62 0.70
N ALA A 305 -8.66 -14.44 0.27
CA ALA A 305 -9.44 -13.20 0.31
C ALA A 305 -10.67 -13.23 -0.62
N LEU A 306 -10.49 -13.68 -1.86
CA LEU A 306 -11.57 -13.82 -2.85
C LEU A 306 -12.66 -14.78 -2.37
N LEU A 307 -12.26 -15.94 -1.83
CA LEU A 307 -13.19 -16.92 -1.29
C LEU A 307 -13.84 -16.43 0.01
N SER A 308 -13.14 -15.67 0.85
CA SER A 308 -13.73 -15.05 2.04
C SER A 308 -14.89 -14.12 1.66
N ARG A 309 -14.69 -13.27 0.65
CA ARG A 309 -15.72 -12.40 0.07
C ARG A 309 -16.84 -13.20 -0.63
N GLY A 310 -16.46 -14.28 -1.30
CA GLY A 310 -17.31 -15.10 -2.15
C GLY A 310 -17.31 -14.61 -3.59
N LEU A 311 -17.14 -15.54 -4.55
CA LEU A 311 -16.91 -15.20 -5.96
C LEU A 311 -18.07 -14.39 -6.58
N ASP A 312 -19.31 -14.68 -6.23
CA ASP A 312 -20.47 -13.93 -6.72
C ASP A 312 -20.51 -12.50 -6.15
N CYS A 313 -20.11 -12.32 -4.88
CA CYS A 313 -19.99 -11.00 -4.27
C CYS A 313 -18.85 -10.20 -4.91
N VAL A 314 -17.72 -10.85 -5.22
CA VAL A 314 -16.62 -10.21 -5.96
C VAL A 314 -17.12 -9.73 -7.31
N GLN A 315 -17.85 -10.56 -8.08
CA GLN A 315 -18.41 -10.12 -9.36
C GLN A 315 -19.44 -8.98 -9.20
N ALA A 316 -20.24 -9.00 -8.13
CA ALA A 316 -21.19 -7.94 -7.83
C ALA A 316 -20.53 -6.62 -7.39
N ASP A 317 -19.32 -6.66 -6.83
CA ASP A 317 -18.57 -5.45 -6.43
C ASP A 317 -18.02 -4.69 -7.65
N ARG A 318 -17.76 -5.39 -8.76
CA ARG A 318 -17.07 -4.85 -9.93
C ARG A 318 -18.00 -4.03 -10.83
N ASP A 319 -17.43 -3.09 -11.55
CA ASP A 319 -18.14 -2.34 -12.60
C ASP A 319 -18.07 -3.09 -13.94
N ASP A 320 -16.93 -3.72 -14.24
CA ASP A 320 -16.76 -4.64 -15.38
C ASP A 320 -16.28 -6.02 -14.92
N PRO A 321 -17.20 -7.01 -14.77
CA PRO A 321 -16.86 -8.36 -14.33
C PRO A 321 -16.19 -9.22 -15.42
N SER A 322 -16.10 -8.73 -16.66
CA SER A 322 -15.54 -9.50 -17.78
C SER A 322 -14.01 -9.52 -17.80
N LEU A 323 -13.37 -8.51 -17.20
CA LEU A 323 -11.93 -8.39 -17.13
C LEU A 323 -11.33 -9.32 -16.05
N PRO A 324 -10.10 -9.81 -16.20
CA PRO A 324 -9.39 -10.51 -15.13
C PRO A 324 -8.90 -9.56 -14.04
N LEU A 325 -8.73 -10.05 -12.81
CA LEU A 325 -8.19 -9.27 -11.69
C LEU A 325 -6.66 -9.09 -11.77
N VAL A 326 -5.95 -9.98 -12.44
CA VAL A 326 -4.54 -9.83 -12.78
C VAL A 326 -4.46 -9.24 -14.18
N THR A 327 -3.91 -8.03 -14.29
CA THR A 327 -4.00 -7.24 -15.52
C THR A 327 -2.95 -7.67 -16.55
N ALA A 328 -3.39 -7.88 -17.79
CA ALA A 328 -2.50 -8.09 -18.93
C ALA A 328 -1.96 -6.75 -19.44
N PRO A 329 -0.78 -6.71 -20.11
CA PRO A 329 0.11 -7.83 -20.43
C PRO A 329 1.15 -8.14 -19.34
N PHE A 330 1.23 -7.34 -18.27
CA PHE A 330 2.35 -7.37 -17.33
C PHE A 330 2.11 -8.17 -16.05
N GLY A 331 0.87 -8.56 -15.76
CA GLY A 331 0.52 -9.38 -14.61
C GLY A 331 0.34 -8.62 -13.29
N HIS A 332 0.04 -7.32 -13.34
CA HIS A 332 -0.10 -6.50 -12.13
C HIS A 332 -1.39 -6.82 -11.37
N ALA A 333 -1.35 -6.64 -10.05
CA ALA A 333 -2.57 -6.63 -9.25
C ALA A 333 -3.45 -5.42 -9.64
N SER A 334 -4.70 -5.69 -10.01
CA SER A 334 -5.71 -4.64 -10.25
C SER A 334 -6.05 -3.86 -8.97
N GLN A 335 -6.68 -2.70 -9.16
CA GLN A 335 -7.17 -1.90 -8.04
C GLN A 335 -8.26 -2.64 -7.26
N GLU A 336 -9.06 -3.51 -7.88
CA GLU A 336 -10.03 -4.36 -7.21
C GLU A 336 -9.38 -5.30 -6.18
N ILE A 337 -8.22 -5.88 -6.51
CA ILE A 337 -7.46 -6.70 -5.56
C ILE A 337 -7.04 -5.85 -4.36
N VAL A 338 -6.47 -4.67 -4.61
CA VAL A 338 -5.98 -3.80 -3.53
C VAL A 338 -7.15 -3.34 -2.66
N ASN A 339 -8.24 -2.87 -3.25
CA ASN A 339 -9.43 -2.43 -2.53
C ASN A 339 -10.09 -3.57 -1.75
N LEU A 340 -10.12 -4.80 -2.28
CA LEU A 340 -10.60 -5.97 -1.54
C LEU A 340 -9.82 -6.15 -0.23
N LEU A 341 -8.48 -6.03 -0.28
CA LEU A 341 -7.64 -6.20 0.90
C LEU A 341 -7.69 -5.00 1.86
N LEU A 342 -7.95 -3.78 1.37
CA LEU A 342 -8.01 -2.57 2.18
C LEU A 342 -9.38 -2.31 2.83
N CYS A 343 -10.48 -2.63 2.14
CA CYS A 343 -11.85 -2.31 2.58
C CYS A 343 -12.83 -3.50 2.56
N GLY A 344 -12.40 -4.67 2.10
CA GLY A 344 -13.24 -5.87 2.05
C GLY A 344 -14.18 -5.96 0.85
N GLN A 345 -14.07 -5.03 -0.11
CA GLN A 345 -14.88 -5.00 -1.34
C GLN A 345 -13.99 -4.86 -2.57
N ALA A 346 -14.26 -5.65 -3.61
CA ALA A 346 -13.50 -5.63 -4.86
C ALA A 346 -13.99 -4.53 -5.83
N VAL A 347 -14.20 -3.32 -5.31
CA VAL A 347 -14.61 -2.15 -6.11
C VAL A 347 -13.40 -1.62 -6.91
N PRO A 348 -13.57 -1.20 -8.17
CA PRO A 348 -12.44 -0.81 -9.02
C PRO A 348 -11.96 0.61 -8.77
N ASN A 349 -12.79 1.48 -8.18
CA ASN A 349 -12.48 2.90 -8.04
C ASN A 349 -12.04 3.29 -6.63
N VAL A 350 -11.27 4.36 -6.55
CA VAL A 350 -10.66 4.89 -5.32
C VAL A 350 -11.37 6.14 -4.77
N PHE A 351 -12.46 6.60 -5.39
CA PHE A 351 -13.30 7.68 -4.87
C PHE A 351 -14.30 7.16 -3.82
N ASP A 352 -14.95 8.06 -3.08
CA ASP A 352 -15.93 7.69 -2.05
C ASP A 352 -17.31 7.37 -2.64
N GLY A 353 -17.95 6.31 -2.14
CA GLY A 353 -19.35 6.00 -2.42
C GLY A 353 -19.60 5.57 -3.85
N ARG A 354 -20.50 6.27 -4.54
CA ARG A 354 -20.89 5.97 -5.93
C ARG A 354 -20.87 7.25 -6.74
N MET A 355 -20.45 7.13 -8.00
CA MET A 355 -20.46 8.23 -8.96
C MET A 355 -21.55 7.99 -9.98
N ASP A 356 -22.51 8.91 -10.07
CA ASP A 356 -23.59 8.90 -11.07
C ASP A 356 -23.06 9.50 -12.39
N LEU A 357 -23.12 8.71 -13.47
CA LEU A 357 -22.75 9.16 -14.82
C LEU A 357 -23.98 9.62 -15.62
N GLY A 358 -25.17 9.61 -15.03
CA GLY A 358 -26.44 9.83 -15.70
C GLY A 358 -26.99 8.55 -16.34
N GLY A 359 -28.27 8.58 -16.74
CA GLY A 359 -28.92 7.46 -17.43
C GLY A 359 -29.04 6.18 -16.60
N GLY A 360 -28.90 6.26 -15.26
CA GLY A 360 -28.94 5.10 -14.36
C GLY A 360 -27.62 4.33 -14.27
N MET A 361 -26.54 4.84 -14.86
CA MET A 361 -25.19 4.26 -14.77
C MET A 361 -24.45 4.81 -13.55
N PHE A 362 -23.95 3.91 -12.70
CA PHE A 362 -23.17 4.26 -11.52
C PHE A 362 -21.85 3.52 -11.50
N LEU A 363 -20.77 4.24 -11.22
CA LEU A 363 -19.47 3.65 -10.88
C LEU A 363 -19.38 3.45 -9.37
N LYS A 364 -18.78 2.33 -8.95
CA LYS A 364 -18.66 1.95 -7.54
C LYS A 364 -17.29 2.33 -6.98
N GLY A 365 -17.28 3.08 -5.90
CA GLY A 365 -16.10 3.44 -5.13
C GLY A 365 -16.13 2.86 -3.71
N VAL A 366 -15.23 3.35 -2.86
CA VAL A 366 -15.07 2.89 -1.48
C VAL A 366 -16.15 3.48 -0.58
N SER A 367 -16.91 2.62 0.08
CA SER A 367 -18.11 3.03 0.82
C SER A 367 -17.86 3.37 2.30
N THR A 368 -16.75 2.93 2.87
CA THR A 368 -16.45 3.07 4.30
C THR A 368 -15.00 3.47 4.55
N ASN A 369 -14.75 4.17 5.66
CA ASN A 369 -13.40 4.43 6.14
C ASN A 369 -12.61 3.12 6.33
N VAL A 370 -11.32 3.16 6.01
CA VAL A 370 -10.43 2.00 6.10
C VAL A 370 -9.48 2.08 7.31
N GLU A 371 -8.98 0.93 7.75
CA GLU A 371 -7.97 0.88 8.81
C GLU A 371 -6.62 1.42 8.32
N VAL A 372 -6.20 1.07 7.10
CA VAL A 372 -5.01 1.59 6.41
C VAL A 372 -5.40 2.09 5.02
N GLY A 373 -4.83 3.21 4.61
CA GLY A 373 -5.28 4.02 3.49
C GLY A 373 -4.64 3.67 2.15
N PHE A 374 -4.95 4.49 1.15
CA PHE A 374 -4.37 4.40 -0.18
C PHE A 374 -4.10 5.78 -0.75
N LEU A 375 -2.96 5.94 -1.43
CA LEU A 375 -2.61 7.09 -2.25
C LEU A 375 -2.11 6.59 -3.60
N THR A 376 -2.20 7.41 -4.65
CA THR A 376 -1.65 7.05 -5.95
C THR A 376 -1.06 8.24 -6.69
N LEU A 377 0.02 7.97 -7.44
CA LEU A 377 0.61 8.96 -8.35
C LEU A 377 -0.39 9.43 -9.41
N LEU A 378 -1.32 8.54 -9.82
CA LEU A 378 -2.34 8.83 -10.82
C LEU A 378 -3.26 9.98 -10.43
N GLU A 379 -3.46 10.22 -9.13
CA GLU A 379 -4.23 11.38 -8.67
C GLU A 379 -3.48 12.68 -8.89
N SER A 380 -2.16 12.70 -8.63
CA SER A 380 -1.35 13.90 -8.88
C SER A 380 -1.26 14.26 -10.37
N LEU A 381 -1.40 13.24 -11.23
CA LEU A 381 -1.48 13.36 -12.68
C LEU A 381 -2.91 13.64 -13.18
N ASN A 382 -3.89 13.84 -12.29
CA ASN A 382 -5.31 14.10 -12.59
C ASN A 382 -6.04 12.98 -13.36
N PHE A 383 -5.55 11.73 -13.32
CA PHE A 383 -6.25 10.58 -13.92
C PHE A 383 -7.38 10.05 -13.05
N CYS A 384 -7.30 10.23 -11.73
CA CYS A 384 -8.34 9.85 -10.79
C CYS A 384 -8.39 10.79 -9.59
N LYS A 385 -9.41 10.63 -8.74
CA LYS A 385 -9.52 11.33 -7.46
C LYS A 385 -9.67 10.31 -6.35
N VAL A 386 -8.75 10.32 -5.39
CA VAL A 386 -8.83 9.43 -4.23
C VAL A 386 -9.77 10.06 -3.19
N GLY A 387 -10.71 9.26 -2.71
CA GLY A 387 -11.70 9.64 -1.73
C GLY A 387 -11.13 9.79 -0.32
N GLN A 388 -11.88 10.47 0.54
CA GLN A 388 -11.53 10.68 1.95
C GLN A 388 -11.47 9.37 2.73
N ASN A 389 -12.27 8.37 2.36
CA ASN A 389 -12.27 7.06 3.01
C ASN A 389 -10.88 6.42 2.95
N LEU A 390 -10.16 6.58 1.83
CA LEU A 390 -8.80 6.05 1.60
C LEU A 390 -7.70 7.04 2.01
N LYS A 391 -7.92 8.36 1.88
CA LYS A 391 -6.94 9.39 2.25
C LYS A 391 -6.78 9.59 3.76
N CYS A 392 -7.84 9.37 4.52
CA CYS A 392 -7.90 9.58 5.97
C CYS A 392 -8.16 8.26 6.71
N PRO A 393 -7.24 7.28 6.60
CA PRO A 393 -7.36 6.02 7.30
C PRO A 393 -7.31 6.19 8.82
N LYS A 394 -7.76 5.17 9.55
CA LYS A 394 -7.67 5.19 11.01
C LYS A 394 -6.22 5.18 11.53
N TRP A 395 -5.34 4.43 10.89
CA TRP A 395 -3.91 4.41 11.16
C TRP A 395 -3.16 5.17 10.07
N PRO A 396 -2.14 5.97 10.39
CA PRO A 396 -1.41 6.80 9.42
C PRO A 396 -0.47 5.95 8.57
N ILE A 397 -1.06 5.04 7.79
CA ILE A 397 -0.40 4.05 6.95
C ILE A 397 -1.17 4.03 5.65
N TRP A 398 -0.47 4.13 4.52
CA TRP A 398 -1.04 4.17 3.18
C TRP A 398 -0.28 3.22 2.26
N VAL A 399 -1.01 2.40 1.53
CA VAL A 399 -0.49 1.78 0.30
C VAL A 399 -0.37 2.87 -0.75
N VAL A 400 0.78 2.97 -1.43
CA VAL A 400 1.02 3.97 -2.46
C VAL A 400 1.19 3.26 -3.81
N GLY A 401 0.26 3.50 -4.74
CA GLY A 401 0.29 2.94 -6.09
C GLY A 401 0.88 3.89 -7.13
N SER A 402 1.83 3.41 -7.92
CA SER A 402 2.22 4.02 -9.19
C SER A 402 1.52 3.33 -10.36
N GLU A 403 2.00 3.52 -11.60
CA GLU A 403 1.48 2.84 -12.78
C GLU A 403 1.69 1.31 -12.73
N SER A 404 2.80 0.86 -12.15
CA SER A 404 3.27 -0.52 -12.24
C SER A 404 3.57 -1.19 -10.89
N HIS A 405 3.60 -0.41 -9.80
CA HIS A 405 4.12 -0.88 -8.52
C HIS A 405 3.38 -0.32 -7.30
N TYR A 406 3.35 -1.10 -6.23
CA TYR A 406 2.76 -0.70 -4.95
C TYR A 406 3.81 -0.70 -3.85
N THR A 407 3.82 0.38 -3.08
CA THR A 407 4.74 0.62 -1.96
C THR A 407 3.95 1.00 -0.71
N VAL A 408 4.62 1.22 0.42
CA VAL A 408 3.94 1.60 1.66
C VAL A 408 4.56 2.87 2.24
N LEU A 409 3.70 3.80 2.65
CA LEU A 409 4.04 5.06 3.31
C LEU A 409 3.37 5.08 4.68
N PHE A 410 4.06 5.49 5.74
CA PHE A 410 3.46 5.57 7.07
C PHE A 410 4.09 6.64 7.95
N ALA A 411 3.36 7.08 8.97
CA ALA A 411 3.88 7.86 10.09
C ALA A 411 3.86 7.00 11.35
N LEU A 412 4.61 7.40 12.38
CA LEU A 412 4.56 6.77 13.71
C LEU A 412 3.60 7.48 14.67
N ASP A 413 3.21 8.72 14.36
CA ASP A 413 2.26 9.50 15.15
C ASP A 413 0.93 9.61 14.43
N THR A 414 -0.15 9.18 15.10
CA THR A 414 -1.52 9.29 14.56
C THR A 414 -1.96 10.74 14.38
N ALA A 415 -1.40 11.69 15.14
CA ALA A 415 -1.75 13.11 15.07
C ALA A 415 -1.39 13.77 13.73
N VAL A 416 -0.59 13.12 12.88
CA VAL A 416 -0.31 13.60 11.51
C VAL A 416 -1.58 13.79 10.67
N GLN A 417 -2.64 13.04 11.02
CA GLN A 417 -3.92 13.08 10.34
C GLN A 417 -4.89 14.12 10.91
N ASP A 418 -4.61 14.64 12.12
CA ASP A 418 -5.48 15.58 12.80
C ASP A 418 -5.49 16.93 12.08
N GLU A 419 -6.67 17.52 11.97
CA GLU A 419 -6.79 18.93 11.62
C GLU A 419 -6.42 19.77 12.85
N ASN A 420 -5.59 20.79 12.66
CA ASN A 420 -5.30 21.74 13.74
C ASN A 420 -6.47 22.74 13.88
N GLU A 421 -6.52 23.46 15.01
CA GLU A 421 -7.60 24.42 15.30
C GLU A 421 -7.78 25.47 14.20
N LEU A 422 -6.73 25.80 13.45
CA LEU A 422 -6.73 26.81 12.41
C LEU A 422 -7.34 26.27 11.11
N GLU A 423 -7.04 25.03 10.75
CA GLU A 423 -7.68 24.32 9.64
C GLU A 423 -9.17 24.09 9.94
N GLU A 424 -9.52 23.73 11.17
CA GLU A 424 -10.92 23.62 11.59
C GLU A 424 -11.63 24.97 11.52
N ARG A 425 -10.96 26.04 11.96
CA ARG A 425 -11.47 27.42 11.88
C ARG A 425 -11.64 27.88 10.43
N GLU A 426 -10.68 27.60 9.55
CA GLU A 426 -10.79 27.85 8.10
C GLU A 426 -11.98 27.12 7.52
N SER A 427 -12.09 25.81 7.77
CA SER A 427 -13.19 24.97 7.29
C SER A 427 -14.55 25.50 7.75
N HIS A 428 -14.65 25.95 9.01
CA HIS A 428 -15.86 26.57 9.53
C HIS A 428 -16.21 27.88 8.82
N ILE A 429 -15.24 28.78 8.64
CA ILE A 429 -15.45 30.07 7.95
C ILE A 429 -15.78 29.85 6.47
N ARG A 430 -15.08 28.92 5.81
CA ARG A 430 -15.34 28.52 4.42
C ARG A 430 -16.75 27.98 4.25
N LYS A 431 -17.18 27.06 5.12
CA LYS A 431 -18.56 26.52 5.07
C LYS A 431 -19.62 27.61 5.25
N ALA A 432 -19.41 28.55 6.17
CA ALA A 432 -20.32 29.68 6.35
C ALA A 432 -20.36 30.57 5.10
N PHE A 433 -19.20 30.82 4.48
CA PHE A 433 -19.09 31.58 3.23
C PHE A 433 -19.81 30.87 2.07
N ASP A 434 -19.51 29.59 1.84
CA ASP A 434 -20.09 28.79 0.75
C ASP A 434 -21.61 28.61 0.92
N ALA A 435 -22.12 28.59 2.15
CA ALA A 435 -23.57 28.56 2.42
C ALA A 435 -24.30 29.84 1.96
N GLN A 436 -23.57 30.94 1.82
CA GLN A 436 -24.09 32.20 1.28
C GLN A 436 -23.74 32.39 -0.22
N ASP A 437 -22.96 31.47 -0.81
CA ASP A 437 -22.57 31.51 -2.22
C ASP A 437 -23.72 31.01 -3.12
N GLN A 438 -24.40 31.96 -3.76
CA GLN A 438 -25.48 31.70 -4.72
C GLN A 438 -24.96 31.52 -6.16
N SER A 439 -23.66 31.67 -6.40
CA SER A 439 -23.05 31.58 -7.73
C SER A 439 -22.76 30.14 -8.18
N GLY A 440 -23.01 29.15 -7.32
CA GLY A 440 -22.71 27.75 -7.60
C GLY A 440 -21.23 27.38 -7.43
N GLY A 441 -20.50 28.11 -6.58
CA GLY A 441 -19.08 27.88 -6.27
C GLY A 441 -18.11 28.85 -6.94
N GLY A 442 -18.59 30.00 -7.43
CA GLY A 442 -17.78 31.07 -8.00
C GLY A 442 -16.92 31.82 -6.98
N GLY A 443 -17.10 31.56 -5.67
CA GLY A 443 -16.19 32.04 -4.63
C GLY A 443 -16.42 33.50 -4.21
N PHE A 444 -17.65 34.01 -4.39
CA PHE A 444 -18.06 35.34 -3.94
C PHE A 444 -19.49 35.35 -3.39
N ILE A 445 -19.78 36.30 -2.49
CA ILE A 445 -21.09 36.45 -1.81
C ILE A 445 -21.56 37.91 -1.80
N SER A 446 -22.85 38.15 -1.57
CA SER A 446 -23.38 39.51 -1.41
C SER A 446 -22.98 40.14 -0.07
N VAL A 447 -23.11 41.46 0.06
CA VAL A 447 -22.84 42.18 1.32
C VAL A 447 -23.78 41.69 2.44
N GLU A 448 -25.05 41.40 2.13
CA GLU A 448 -26.00 40.84 3.09
C GLU A 448 -25.57 39.45 3.58
N GLY A 449 -25.16 38.58 2.64
CA GLY A 449 -24.60 37.26 2.96
C GLY A 449 -23.35 37.37 3.82
N PHE A 450 -22.48 38.34 3.54
CA PHE A 450 -21.26 38.56 4.30
C PHE A 450 -21.53 38.92 5.78
N HIS A 451 -22.52 39.77 6.06
CA HIS A 451 -22.91 40.06 7.43
C HIS A 451 -23.42 38.82 8.18
N GLN A 452 -24.04 37.86 7.48
CA GLN A 452 -24.43 36.58 8.05
C GLN A 452 -23.21 35.73 8.39
N VAL A 453 -22.22 35.64 7.49
CA VAL A 453 -20.96 34.94 7.74
C VAL A 453 -20.25 35.48 8.99
N LEU A 454 -20.13 36.81 9.13
CA LEU A 454 -19.48 37.42 10.29
C LEU A 454 -20.17 37.08 11.61
N ARG A 455 -21.52 37.04 11.63
CA ARG A 455 -22.30 36.64 12.80
C ARG A 455 -22.12 35.17 13.14
N GLU A 456 -22.24 34.29 12.15
CA GLU A 456 -22.13 32.83 12.34
C GLU A 456 -20.74 32.42 12.83
N THR A 457 -19.71 33.09 12.33
CA THR A 457 -18.31 32.77 12.64
C THR A 457 -17.77 33.54 13.85
N ASN A 458 -18.55 34.44 14.45
CA ASN A 458 -18.15 35.34 15.54
C ASN A 458 -16.93 36.21 15.21
N ILE A 459 -16.87 36.75 13.98
CA ILE A 459 -15.78 37.62 13.51
C ILE A 459 -16.18 39.09 13.67
N ARG A 460 -15.30 39.88 14.28
CA ARG A 460 -15.51 41.31 14.53
C ARG A 460 -14.50 42.13 13.72
N LEU A 461 -14.95 42.65 12.58
CA LEU A 461 -14.11 43.48 11.72
C LEU A 461 -14.12 44.95 12.17
N PRO A 462 -12.95 45.63 12.20
CA PRO A 462 -12.89 47.09 12.28
C PRO A 462 -13.65 47.74 11.11
N SER A 463 -14.25 48.91 11.33
CA SER A 463 -15.06 49.60 10.32
C SER A 463 -14.31 49.83 9.01
N GLU A 464 -13.04 50.21 9.07
CA GLU A 464 -12.19 50.42 7.89
C GLU A 464 -12.08 49.17 7.00
N LYS A 465 -11.85 47.99 7.60
CA LYS A 465 -11.75 46.72 6.84
C LYS A 465 -13.10 46.27 6.32
N LEU A 466 -14.17 46.52 7.09
CA LEU A 466 -15.54 46.19 6.70
C LEU A 466 -15.99 47.03 5.49
N ASP A 467 -15.76 48.35 5.54
CA ASP A 467 -16.11 49.29 4.47
C ASP A 467 -15.31 49.00 3.20
N SER A 468 -14.01 48.66 3.35
CA SER A 468 -13.15 48.27 2.24
C SER A 468 -13.64 47.01 1.53
N LEU A 469 -14.02 45.96 2.28
CA LEU A 469 -14.54 44.72 1.68
C LEU A 469 -15.91 44.95 1.02
N CYS A 470 -16.78 45.75 1.63
CA CYS A 470 -18.13 45.99 1.11
C CYS A 470 -18.18 46.98 -0.08
N GLY A 471 -17.10 47.73 -0.33
CA GLY A 471 -17.05 48.81 -1.32
C GLY A 471 -17.31 48.36 -2.77
N SER A 472 -17.00 47.12 -3.13
CA SER A 472 -17.25 46.51 -4.44
C SER A 472 -18.69 46.02 -4.64
N GLY A 473 -19.49 45.94 -3.57
CA GLY A 473 -20.85 45.38 -3.58
C GLY A 473 -20.93 43.85 -3.53
N PHE A 474 -19.79 43.15 -3.53
CA PHE A 474 -19.70 41.70 -3.36
C PHE A 474 -18.36 41.33 -2.71
N ILE A 475 -18.32 40.24 -1.95
CA ILE A 475 -17.15 39.82 -1.20
C ILE A 475 -16.54 38.61 -1.87
N VAL A 476 -15.25 38.68 -2.24
CA VAL A 476 -14.50 37.55 -2.78
C VAL A 476 -13.81 36.78 -1.64
N TRP A 477 -13.82 35.46 -1.69
CA TRP A 477 -13.22 34.61 -0.66
C TRP A 477 -11.75 34.97 -0.38
N SER A 478 -10.93 35.12 -1.43
CA SER A 478 -9.49 35.38 -1.29
C SER A 478 -9.23 36.68 -0.51
N GLU A 479 -9.94 37.75 -0.83
CA GLU A 479 -9.82 39.05 -0.16
C GLU A 479 -10.28 39.00 1.29
N PHE A 480 -11.44 38.38 1.53
CA PHE A 480 -11.95 38.19 2.89
C PHE A 480 -10.98 37.38 3.73
N TRP A 481 -10.46 36.29 3.17
CA TRP A 481 -9.55 35.41 3.88
C TRP A 481 -8.24 36.12 4.25
N GLN A 482 -7.67 36.94 3.35
CA GLN A 482 -6.50 37.78 3.69
C GLN A 482 -6.79 38.71 4.88
N VAL A 483 -7.98 39.32 4.92
CA VAL A 483 -8.39 40.15 6.06
C VAL A 483 -8.45 39.36 7.36
N ILE A 484 -8.90 38.10 7.33
CA ILE A 484 -8.91 37.19 8.49
C ILE A 484 -7.50 36.85 8.96
N LEU A 485 -6.57 36.59 8.04
CA LEU A 485 -5.17 36.33 8.37
C LEU A 485 -4.49 37.52 9.05
N ASP A 486 -4.91 38.75 8.75
CA ASP A 486 -4.37 39.96 9.37
C ASP A 486 -5.14 40.42 10.61
N LEU A 487 -6.21 39.73 10.99
CA LEU A 487 -7.09 40.10 12.09
C LEU A 487 -6.68 39.39 13.40
N ASP A 488 -6.67 40.14 14.50
CA ASP A 488 -6.31 39.60 15.82
C ASP A 488 -7.23 38.45 16.27
N LYS A 489 -6.68 37.48 17.00
CA LYS A 489 -7.43 36.32 17.52
C LYS A 489 -8.61 36.71 18.43
N SER A 490 -8.47 37.79 19.21
CA SER A 490 -9.55 38.31 20.08
C SER A 490 -10.78 38.82 19.30
N LEU A 491 -10.57 39.15 18.02
CA LEU A 491 -11.59 39.59 17.08
C LEU A 491 -12.10 38.46 16.18
N GLY A 492 -11.67 37.22 16.43
CA GLY A 492 -12.05 36.05 15.64
C GLY A 492 -11.19 35.83 14.39
N GLY A 493 -10.08 36.57 14.26
CA GLY A 493 -9.09 36.42 13.18
C GLY A 493 -7.98 35.42 13.48
N LEU A 494 -7.01 35.32 12.57
CA LEU A 494 -5.94 34.33 12.57
C LEU A 494 -4.53 34.94 12.53
N LYS A 495 -4.39 36.21 12.92
CA LYS A 495 -3.09 36.91 12.88
C LYS A 495 -2.00 36.17 13.63
N ASP A 496 -0.96 35.82 12.88
CA ASP A 496 0.26 35.25 13.37
C ASP A 496 1.42 36.24 13.24
N SER A 497 2.08 36.51 14.36
CA SER A 497 3.26 37.38 14.40
C SER A 497 4.56 36.62 14.12
N THR A 498 4.53 35.27 14.12
CA THR A 498 5.73 34.43 13.93
C THR A 498 5.88 33.85 12.52
N GLY A 499 4.81 33.85 11.72
CA GLY A 499 4.78 33.29 10.36
C GLY A 499 4.82 31.75 10.30
N GLN A 500 4.74 31.07 11.44
CA GLN A 500 4.84 29.61 11.58
C GLN A 500 3.52 28.94 12.01
N MET A 501 2.47 29.72 12.27
CA MET A 501 1.23 29.23 12.85
C MET A 501 0.47 28.34 11.87
N GLY A 502 0.24 27.09 12.28
CA GLY A 502 -0.43 26.07 11.48
C GLY A 502 0.48 25.23 10.60
N GLN A 503 1.79 25.52 10.58
CA GLN A 503 2.76 24.66 9.90
C GLN A 503 2.81 23.30 10.59
N LYS A 504 2.58 22.23 9.82
CA LYS A 504 2.76 20.87 10.32
C LYS A 504 4.14 20.38 9.94
N ILE A 505 4.89 19.89 10.92
CA ILE A 505 6.17 19.22 10.69
C ILE A 505 6.08 17.82 11.30
N PHE A 506 6.33 16.81 10.48
CA PHE A 506 6.25 15.42 10.90
C PHE A 506 7.15 14.55 10.03
N ASP A 507 7.42 13.34 10.50
CA ASP A 507 8.20 12.35 9.78
C ASP A 507 7.28 11.31 9.13
N LEU A 508 7.53 11.03 7.85
CA LEU A 508 7.00 9.88 7.14
C LEU A 508 8.11 8.88 6.86
N TYR A 509 7.72 7.62 6.72
CA TYR A 509 8.59 6.50 6.40
C TYR A 509 8.02 5.82 5.16
N HIS A 510 8.87 5.62 4.16
CA HIS A 510 8.52 5.00 2.89
C HIS A 510 9.29 3.70 2.70
N PHE A 511 8.57 2.66 2.33
CA PHE A 511 9.13 1.38 1.95
C PHE A 511 8.83 1.06 0.50
N ASN A 512 9.89 0.79 -0.28
CA ASN A 512 9.79 0.58 -1.71
C ASN A 512 9.45 -0.86 -2.15
N GLY A 513 9.50 -1.90 -1.30
CA GLY A 513 9.12 -3.26 -1.70
C GLY A 513 10.14 -4.06 -2.51
N ILE A 514 10.96 -3.39 -3.33
CA ILE A 514 11.68 -4.04 -4.45
C ILE A 514 12.97 -4.72 -3.99
N ALA A 515 13.13 -6.02 -4.23
CA ALA A 515 14.40 -6.74 -4.10
C ALA A 515 15.07 -7.15 -5.42
N LYS A 516 14.58 -6.65 -6.56
CA LYS A 516 15.23 -6.89 -7.86
C LYS A 516 16.27 -5.81 -8.13
N SER A 517 17.52 -6.19 -8.35
CA SER A 517 18.46 -5.36 -9.09
C SER A 517 18.09 -5.42 -10.57
N ASP A 518 17.88 -4.27 -11.22
CA ASP A 518 17.74 -4.19 -12.67
C ASP A 518 19.05 -4.62 -13.33
N LEU A 519 19.20 -5.91 -13.60
CA LEU A 519 20.31 -6.43 -14.40
C LEU A 519 19.93 -6.69 -15.85
N ASN A 520 18.73 -6.32 -16.33
CA ASN A 520 18.42 -6.47 -17.75
C ASN A 520 17.32 -5.52 -18.27
N GLY A 521 17.75 -4.46 -18.95
CA GLY A 521 16.88 -3.55 -19.69
C GLY A 521 17.62 -2.42 -20.41
N SER A 522 18.48 -2.76 -21.38
CA SER A 522 19.00 -1.88 -22.44
C SER A 522 19.44 -0.45 -22.08
N GLN A 523 20.73 -0.23 -21.85
CA GLN A 523 21.53 0.78 -22.58
C GLN A 523 23.02 0.63 -22.22
N PHE A 524 23.84 0.42 -23.25
CA PHE A 524 25.25 0.79 -23.21
C PHE A 524 25.32 2.32 -23.00
N SER A 525 25.54 2.75 -21.76
CA SER A 525 26.05 4.09 -21.48
C SER A 525 27.22 3.98 -20.50
N SER A 526 28.38 4.35 -21.03
CA SER A 526 29.66 4.53 -20.35
C SER A 526 29.51 5.17 -18.95
N GLY A 527 29.96 4.47 -17.91
CA GLY A 527 30.55 5.10 -16.72
C GLY A 527 29.66 5.50 -15.54
N GLY A 528 28.42 5.01 -15.42
CA GLY A 528 27.60 5.19 -14.20
C GLY A 528 27.27 3.84 -13.56
N GLU A 529 27.54 3.68 -12.26
CA GLU A 529 27.03 2.55 -11.48
C GLU A 529 25.50 2.52 -11.61
N THR A 530 24.94 1.43 -12.17
CA THR A 530 23.49 1.22 -12.13
C THR A 530 23.06 1.06 -10.67
N PRO A 531 22.13 1.88 -10.16
CA PRO A 531 21.74 1.81 -8.76
C PRO A 531 21.16 0.42 -8.47
N MET A 532 21.82 -0.35 -7.62
CA MET A 532 21.31 -1.63 -7.14
C MET A 532 20.00 -1.37 -6.39
N GLN A 533 18.87 -1.66 -7.01
CA GLN A 533 17.57 -1.63 -6.36
C GLN A 533 17.54 -2.73 -5.28
N ARG A 534 17.41 -2.28 -4.03
CA ARG A 534 17.26 -3.13 -2.84
C ARG A 534 16.06 -2.64 -2.02
N PRO A 535 15.50 -3.49 -1.14
CA PRO A 535 14.48 -3.05 -0.21
C PRO A 535 15.07 -1.92 0.65
N ARG A 536 14.35 -0.81 0.77
CA ARG A 536 14.81 0.38 1.51
C ARG A 536 13.67 0.97 2.32
N LEU A 537 14.02 1.44 3.51
CA LEU A 537 13.17 2.26 4.36
C LEU A 537 13.71 3.70 4.35
N THR A 538 13.06 4.59 3.63
CA THR A 538 13.44 6.01 3.54
C THR A 538 12.64 6.83 4.53
N LYS A 539 13.31 7.58 5.39
CA LYS A 539 12.67 8.57 6.27
C LYS A 539 12.58 9.92 5.55
N LEU A 540 11.38 10.46 5.43
CA LEU A 540 11.11 11.79 4.90
C LEU A 540 10.68 12.72 6.03
N ARG A 541 11.32 13.87 6.15
CA ARG A 541 10.83 14.98 6.95
C ARG A 541 9.90 15.83 6.10
N VAL A 542 8.65 15.96 6.53
CA VAL A 542 7.59 16.67 5.82
C VAL A 542 7.27 17.96 6.55
N SER A 543 7.22 19.06 5.80
CA SER A 543 6.72 20.34 6.26
C SER A 543 5.53 20.75 5.39
N VAL A 544 4.40 20.98 6.02
CA VAL A 544 3.16 21.40 5.35
C VAL A 544 2.88 22.83 5.81
N PRO A 545 3.09 23.84 4.95
CA PRO A 545 2.68 25.19 5.27
C PRO A 545 1.16 25.26 5.35
N PRO A 546 0.60 26.20 6.13
CA PRO A 546 -0.83 26.45 6.12
C PRO A 546 -1.37 26.68 4.71
N ARG A 547 -2.61 26.21 4.44
CA ARG A 547 -3.24 26.32 3.11
C ARG A 547 -3.29 27.75 2.58
N TRP A 548 -3.29 28.71 3.48
CA TRP A 548 -3.46 30.13 3.23
C TRP A 548 -2.19 30.96 3.24
N THR A 549 -1.02 30.34 3.43
CA THR A 549 0.25 31.07 3.31
C THR A 549 0.34 31.65 1.88
N PRO A 550 0.57 32.96 1.69
CA PRO A 550 0.63 33.56 0.35
C PRO A 550 1.74 32.91 -0.51
N GLU A 551 1.53 32.85 -1.83
CA GLU A 551 2.49 32.21 -2.76
C GLU A 551 3.87 32.88 -2.74
N GLU A 552 3.92 34.19 -2.47
CA GLU A 552 5.15 34.98 -2.35
C GLU A 552 6.06 34.48 -1.23
N PHE A 553 5.49 34.00 -0.11
CA PHE A 553 6.26 33.41 1.00
C PHE A 553 6.69 31.96 0.72
N MET A 554 6.22 31.33 -0.36
CA MET A 554 6.72 30.03 -0.82
C MET A 554 7.94 30.16 -1.73
N ALA A 555 8.05 31.25 -2.48
CA ALA A 555 9.13 31.46 -3.46
C ALA A 555 10.51 31.55 -2.78
N ASP A 556 10.58 32.14 -1.59
CA ASP A 556 11.81 32.22 -0.78
C ASP A 556 12.30 30.88 -0.21
N VAL A 557 11.48 29.82 -0.29
CA VAL A 557 11.86 28.45 0.09
C VAL A 557 12.40 27.65 -1.11
N ALA A 558 12.10 28.08 -2.34
CA ALA A 558 12.32 27.27 -3.54
C ALA A 558 13.49 27.72 -4.43
N VAL A 559 14.04 28.94 -4.31
CA VAL A 559 15.11 29.39 -5.22
C VAL A 559 16.10 30.33 -4.53
N LEU A 560 17.33 29.86 -4.31
CA LEU A 560 18.52 30.71 -4.39
C LEU A 560 19.45 30.14 -5.46
N PRO A 561 19.78 30.90 -6.53
CA PRO A 561 20.72 30.44 -7.54
C PRO A 561 22.12 30.37 -6.95
N SER A 562 22.82 29.29 -7.26
CA SER A 562 24.25 29.14 -7.05
C SER A 562 25.02 30.24 -7.80
N GLY A 563 25.69 31.14 -7.06
CA GLY A 563 26.84 31.89 -7.55
C GLY A 563 26.91 33.36 -7.14
N SER A 564 27.77 33.67 -6.16
CA SER A 564 28.92 34.57 -6.33
C SER A 564 29.59 34.81 -4.97
N ALA A 565 30.89 34.50 -4.89
CA ALA A 565 31.74 34.87 -3.76
C ALA A 565 31.83 36.39 -3.64
N GLY A 566 31.65 36.94 -2.43
CA GLY A 566 31.83 38.37 -2.19
C GLY A 566 31.43 38.85 -0.79
N THR A 567 32.40 38.81 0.12
CA THR A 567 32.65 39.76 1.23
C THR A 567 31.62 39.93 2.37
N GLN A 568 32.05 39.54 3.57
CA GLN A 568 31.47 39.87 4.88
C GLN A 568 31.32 41.39 5.12
N PRO A 569 30.36 41.82 5.96
CA PRO A 569 30.76 42.17 7.32
C PRO A 569 29.82 41.67 8.43
N SER A 570 30.43 41.60 9.61
CA SER A 570 29.96 41.13 10.89
C SER A 570 28.65 41.75 11.43
N GLY A 571 27.75 40.90 11.91
CA GLY A 571 26.68 41.24 12.85
C GLY A 571 26.27 39.98 13.61
N LYS A 572 26.44 39.98 14.94
CA LYS A 572 25.90 38.94 15.83
C LYS A 572 24.39 39.12 15.89
N ASP A 573 23.64 38.28 15.20
CA ASP A 573 22.22 38.07 15.48
C ASP A 573 21.86 36.60 15.26
N THR A 574 21.07 36.10 16.20
CA THR A 574 20.49 34.76 16.37
C THR A 574 20.40 33.95 15.07
N GLU A 575 21.13 32.84 15.02
CA GLU A 575 21.15 31.89 13.91
C GLU A 575 19.79 31.18 13.79
N VAL A 576 18.85 31.81 13.09
CA VAL A 576 17.63 31.15 12.60
C VAL A 576 18.10 30.16 11.54
N ALA A 577 17.99 28.86 11.84
CA ALA A 577 18.40 27.80 10.94
C ALA A 577 17.81 28.04 9.54
N LYS A 578 18.67 28.15 8.52
CA LYS A 578 18.25 28.28 7.13
C LYS A 578 17.37 27.08 6.75
N PRO A 579 16.21 27.28 6.09
CA PRO A 579 15.40 26.16 5.62
C PRO A 579 16.20 25.34 4.59
N GLU A 580 16.27 24.03 4.81
CA GLU A 580 16.90 23.11 3.85
C GLU A 580 16.16 23.13 2.50
N PRO A 581 16.89 23.08 1.36
CA PRO A 581 16.28 23.14 0.04
C PRO A 581 15.35 21.95 -0.17
N SER A 582 14.12 22.23 -0.63
CA SER A 582 13.11 21.21 -0.90
C SER A 582 13.59 20.17 -1.91
N GLN A 583 13.44 18.89 -1.60
CA GLN A 583 13.74 17.80 -2.52
C GLN A 583 12.47 17.29 -3.22
N HIS A 584 12.61 16.76 -4.44
CA HIS A 584 11.48 16.24 -5.24
C HIS A 584 11.71 14.80 -5.71
N ALA A 585 10.65 14.00 -5.63
CA ALA A 585 10.54 12.64 -6.15
C ALA A 585 9.04 12.36 -6.40
N PRO A 586 8.66 11.38 -7.25
CA PRO A 586 7.24 11.08 -7.54
C PRO A 586 6.39 10.78 -6.29
N LEU A 587 7.01 10.24 -5.22
CA LEU A 587 6.33 10.05 -3.94
C LEU A 587 5.86 11.36 -3.31
N VAL A 588 6.61 12.45 -3.48
CA VAL A 588 6.25 13.78 -2.97
C VAL A 588 4.96 14.28 -3.61
N ASP A 589 4.73 13.97 -4.88
CA ASP A 589 3.48 14.34 -5.56
C ASP A 589 2.29 13.56 -5.02
N CYS A 590 2.48 12.29 -4.64
CA CYS A 590 1.48 11.52 -3.90
C CYS A 590 1.19 12.12 -2.52
N ILE A 591 2.23 12.49 -1.77
CA ILE A 591 2.09 13.14 -0.45
C ILE A 591 1.29 14.44 -0.57
N ARG A 592 1.51 15.21 -1.64
CA ARG A 592 0.79 16.47 -1.90
C ARG A 592 -0.70 16.28 -2.15
N THR A 593 -1.16 15.10 -2.59
CA THR A 593 -2.60 14.85 -2.74
C THR A 593 -3.32 14.69 -1.40
N ARG A 594 -2.58 14.36 -0.33
CA ARG A 594 -3.09 14.30 1.06
C ARG A 594 -2.80 15.55 1.87
N TRP A 595 -1.60 16.10 1.73
CA TRP A 595 -1.16 17.33 2.38
C TRP A 595 -0.75 18.34 1.30
N PRO A 596 -1.70 19.17 0.82
CA PRO A 596 -1.41 20.17 -0.19
C PRO A 596 -0.24 21.05 0.24
N ARG A 597 0.63 21.39 -0.72
CA ARG A 597 1.82 22.24 -0.49
C ARG A 597 2.91 21.61 0.37
N ALA A 598 2.83 20.31 0.67
CA ALA A 598 3.90 19.62 1.39
C ALA A 598 5.27 19.78 0.69
N VAL A 599 6.26 20.07 1.52
CA VAL A 599 7.69 20.08 1.21
C VAL A 599 8.34 18.91 1.93
N CYS A 600 9.11 18.10 1.22
CA CYS A 600 9.73 16.90 1.76
C CYS A 600 11.26 16.98 1.62
N ASN A 601 11.97 16.52 2.66
CA ASN A 601 13.42 16.36 2.67
C ASN A 601 13.78 14.96 3.18
N TRP A 602 14.81 14.34 2.62
CA TRP A 602 15.34 13.06 3.08
C TRP A 602 16.87 13.05 2.98
N VAL A 603 17.48 12.04 3.59
CA VAL A 603 18.93 11.80 3.54
C VAL A 603 19.18 10.50 2.78
N GLY A 604 20.13 10.52 1.84
CA GLY A 604 20.48 9.37 1.01
C GLY A 604 19.68 9.32 -0.29
N ASP A 605 19.44 8.09 -0.78
CA ASP A 605 18.77 7.86 -2.06
C ASP A 605 17.33 8.39 -2.07
N PRO A 606 16.84 8.90 -3.22
CA PRO A 606 15.46 9.30 -3.37
C PRO A 606 14.49 8.13 -3.13
N PRO A 607 13.33 8.38 -2.50
CA PRO A 607 12.29 7.36 -2.38
C PRO A 607 11.76 7.00 -3.77
N SER A 608 11.70 5.70 -4.08
CA SER A 608 11.24 5.20 -5.38
C SER A 608 9.93 4.46 -5.27
N ILE A 609 8.94 4.89 -6.04
CA ILE A 609 7.63 4.22 -6.20
C ILE A 609 7.43 3.65 -7.60
N VAL A 610 8.43 3.82 -8.48
CA VAL A 610 8.45 3.34 -9.87
C VAL A 610 9.58 2.34 -10.01
#